data_AF-A0A3N5BM52-F1
#
_entry.id   AF-A0A3N5BM52-F1
#
_cell.length_a   1.000
_cell.length_b   1.000
_cell.length_c   1.000
_cell.angle_alpha   90.00
_cell.angle_beta   90.00
_cell.angle_gamma   90.00
#
_symmetry.space_group_name_H-M   'P 1'
#
loop_
_entity.id
_entity.type
_entity.pdbx_description
1 polymer ?
#
loop_
_entity_poly.entity_id
_entity_poly.type
_entity_poly.pdbx_seq_one_letter_code
_entity_poly.pdbx_strand_id
1 'polypeptide(L)'
;MFEFYYEKDIQKNFGDLDKFDDVLNLFELKNLINDFINNEKYVFIIENIDFEMFETMEKSRKYSTFINNAFNGLKSFKYWIQPSIMNFNSFTSVYSIIVYSCIIAYGRMLSNDELESIIFSDFPIKLTLVMDDFYNINNVPLLDKDFFRTIRDVKLDKSAKKLDKFIYHGFLLNLAEPGNHYVAVVVEFSYCASYFSRCYAYSRKNKFVTINDIADGWILTFKLFLNDIRGYIDGLESNSPCAIVPSLKSHKKIKVEEENNGSFNIKKIIAIFLSILFFCFLILVVEDISYILTGSYYYSGAPTTRYAIFGFILFLTSMFYSLVKNILKF
;
A
#
# COMPACT_ATOMS: atom_id res chain seq x y z
N MET A 1 12.74 -14.03 18.96
CA MET A 1 13.33 -12.73 19.38
C MET A 1 12.58 -11.58 18.71
N PHE A 2 12.38 -11.59 17.38
CA PHE A 2 11.55 -10.60 16.65
C PHE A 2 10.09 -10.49 17.15
N GLU A 3 9.40 -11.63 17.33
CA GLU A 3 8.01 -11.71 17.83
C GLU A 3 7.83 -11.02 19.21
N PHE A 4 8.84 -11.12 20.09
CA PHE A 4 8.82 -10.54 21.45
C PHE A 4 9.11 -9.02 21.46
N TYR A 5 9.88 -8.50 20.50
CA TYR A 5 10.07 -7.05 20.36
C TYR A 5 8.84 -6.39 19.74
N TYR A 6 8.22 -7.05 18.77
CA TYR A 6 6.97 -6.63 18.14
C TYR A 6 5.81 -6.48 19.15
N GLU A 7 5.57 -7.48 20.01
CA GLU A 7 4.53 -7.40 21.04
C GLU A 7 4.78 -6.27 22.05
N LYS A 8 6.04 -6.05 22.46
CA LYS A 8 6.40 -4.97 23.40
C LYS A 8 6.22 -3.58 22.80
N ASP A 9 6.58 -3.38 21.53
CA ASP A 9 6.45 -2.11 20.85
C ASP A 9 4.96 -1.75 20.61
N ILE A 10 4.13 -2.74 20.25
CA ILE A 10 2.68 -2.55 20.12
C ILE A 10 2.04 -2.23 21.47
N GLN A 11 2.37 -2.97 22.54
CA GLN A 11 1.85 -2.68 23.89
C GLN A 11 2.23 -1.27 24.36
N LYS A 12 3.47 -0.85 24.11
CA LYS A 12 3.92 0.52 24.39
C LYS A 12 3.13 1.55 23.58
N ASN A 13 2.92 1.31 22.29
CA ASN A 13 2.17 2.23 21.43
C ASN A 13 0.69 2.31 21.83
N PHE A 14 0.08 1.23 22.32
CA PHE A 14 -1.26 1.27 22.91
C PHE A 14 -1.32 2.12 24.18
N GLY A 15 -0.34 2.01 25.08
CA GLY A 15 -0.25 2.89 26.25
C GLY A 15 -0.04 4.36 25.86
N ASP A 16 0.74 4.62 24.81
CA ASP A 16 0.97 5.96 24.30
C ASP A 16 -0.26 6.58 23.59
N LEU A 17 -1.26 5.79 23.18
CA LEU A 17 -2.55 6.32 22.70
C LEU A 17 -3.33 7.05 23.80
N ASP A 18 -3.06 6.79 25.08
CA ASP A 18 -3.70 7.50 26.21
C ASP A 18 -3.38 9.00 26.21
N LYS A 19 -2.36 9.44 25.45
CA LYS A 19 -2.05 10.87 25.24
C LYS A 19 -3.09 11.61 24.40
N PHE A 20 -4.08 10.90 23.85
CA PHE A 20 -5.16 11.43 23.03
C PHE A 20 -6.54 11.15 23.66
N ASP A 21 -6.60 11.01 24.99
CA ASP A 21 -7.81 10.69 25.76
C ASP A 21 -8.96 11.70 25.57
N ASP A 22 -8.67 12.88 25.05
CA ASP A 22 -9.63 13.93 24.68
C ASP A 22 -10.41 13.62 23.38
N VAL A 23 -10.02 12.59 22.63
CA VAL A 23 -10.69 12.18 21.38
C VAL A 23 -11.94 11.36 21.68
N LEU A 24 -13.09 11.82 21.20
CA LEU A 24 -14.42 11.27 21.54
C LEU A 24 -14.53 9.75 21.30
N ASN A 25 -14.02 9.28 20.15
CA ASN A 25 -14.15 7.89 19.73
C ASN A 25 -12.84 7.08 19.88
N LEU A 26 -11.92 7.53 20.74
CA LEU A 26 -10.61 6.87 20.90
C LEU A 26 -10.74 5.41 21.36
N PHE A 27 -11.68 5.12 22.26
CA PHE A 27 -11.87 3.77 22.79
C PHE A 27 -12.24 2.78 21.67
N GLU A 28 -13.17 3.17 20.79
CA GLU A 28 -13.55 2.37 19.64
C GLU A 28 -12.37 2.18 18.68
N LEU A 29 -11.65 3.26 18.38
CA LEU A 29 -10.46 3.20 17.53
C LEU A 29 -9.41 2.24 18.10
N LYS A 30 -9.14 2.27 19.41
CA LYS A 30 -8.23 1.35 20.09
C LYS A 30 -8.63 -0.11 19.90
N ASN A 31 -9.91 -0.41 20.09
CA ASN A 31 -10.42 -1.77 19.93
C ASN A 31 -10.27 -2.25 18.47
N LEU A 32 -10.62 -1.41 17.49
CA LEU A 32 -10.47 -1.74 16.08
C LEU A 32 -9.01 -1.92 15.66
N ILE A 33 -8.09 -1.11 16.18
CA ILE A 33 -6.64 -1.30 15.94
C ILE A 33 -6.19 -2.65 16.49
N ASN A 34 -6.64 -3.01 17.70
CA ASN A 34 -6.30 -4.30 18.29
C ASN A 34 -6.89 -5.48 17.51
N ASP A 35 -8.13 -5.37 17.06
CA ASP A 35 -8.80 -6.38 16.24
C ASP A 35 -8.14 -6.53 14.86
N PHE A 36 -7.62 -5.43 14.31
CA PHE A 36 -6.91 -5.39 13.04
C PHE A 36 -5.51 -6.02 13.12
N ILE A 37 -4.72 -5.66 14.12
CA ILE A 37 -3.35 -6.18 14.32
C ILE A 37 -3.35 -7.70 14.51
N ASN A 38 -4.35 -8.22 15.23
CA ASN A 38 -4.49 -9.65 15.48
C ASN A 38 -5.30 -10.36 14.37
N ASN A 39 -5.59 -9.69 13.26
CA ASN A 39 -6.49 -10.22 12.25
C ASN A 39 -5.78 -11.11 11.23
N GLU A 40 -6.14 -12.38 11.19
CA GLU A 40 -5.64 -13.35 10.21
C GLU A 40 -6.06 -12.96 8.78
N LYS A 41 -7.16 -12.21 8.62
CA LYS A 41 -7.61 -11.68 7.33
C LYS A 41 -6.62 -10.68 6.74
N TYR A 42 -5.93 -9.91 7.58
CA TYR A 42 -4.91 -8.96 7.12
C TYR A 42 -3.70 -9.70 6.54
N VAL A 43 -3.25 -10.78 7.18
CA VAL A 43 -2.17 -11.65 6.68
C VAL A 43 -2.55 -12.28 5.33
N PHE A 44 -3.79 -12.75 5.20
CA PHE A 44 -4.27 -13.28 3.93
C PHE A 44 -4.17 -12.26 2.79
N ILE A 45 -4.56 -11.01 3.05
CA ILE A 45 -4.54 -9.94 2.03
C ILE A 45 -3.11 -9.61 1.59
N ILE A 46 -2.20 -9.41 2.54
CA ILE A 46 -0.82 -9.03 2.22
C ILE A 46 -0.06 -10.11 1.46
N GLU A 47 -0.39 -11.40 1.68
CA GLU A 47 0.28 -12.51 1.01
C GLU A 47 -0.28 -12.80 -0.39
N ASN A 48 -1.55 -12.45 -0.64
CA ASN A 48 -2.26 -12.90 -1.84
C ASN A 48 -2.57 -11.78 -2.82
N ILE A 49 -2.57 -10.51 -2.41
CA ILE A 49 -2.97 -9.40 -3.27
C ILE A 49 -1.77 -8.68 -3.89
N ASP A 50 -1.67 -8.75 -5.21
CA ASP A 50 -0.79 -7.93 -6.06
C ASP A 50 -1.63 -7.09 -7.02
N PHE A 51 -2.40 -6.15 -6.46
CA PHE A 51 -3.36 -5.37 -7.24
C PHE A 51 -3.44 -3.92 -6.75
N GLU A 52 -3.26 -2.99 -7.68
CA GLU A 52 -3.42 -1.55 -7.47
C GLU A 52 -4.72 -1.07 -8.12
N MET A 53 -5.63 -0.51 -7.32
CA MET A 53 -6.89 0.06 -7.81
C MET A 53 -6.70 1.26 -8.74
N PHE A 54 -5.53 1.93 -8.70
CA PHE A 54 -5.30 3.17 -9.43
C PHE A 54 -5.54 3.03 -10.93
N GLU A 55 -4.89 2.07 -11.58
CA GLU A 55 -5.03 1.87 -13.02
C GLU A 55 -6.46 1.50 -13.41
N THR A 56 -7.10 0.66 -12.59
CA THR A 56 -8.48 0.23 -12.77
C THR A 56 -9.41 1.44 -12.72
N MET A 57 -9.25 2.32 -11.74
CA MET A 57 -10.01 3.56 -11.60
C MET A 57 -9.73 4.54 -12.75
N GLU A 58 -8.47 4.70 -13.15
CA GLU A 58 -8.12 5.58 -14.27
C GLU A 58 -8.79 5.12 -15.58
N LYS A 59 -8.84 3.82 -15.84
CA LYS A 59 -9.53 3.25 -17.02
C LYS A 59 -11.06 3.47 -16.91
N SER A 60 -11.64 3.23 -15.74
CA SER A 60 -13.09 3.31 -15.50
C SER A 60 -13.64 4.73 -15.47
N ARG A 61 -12.81 5.78 -15.34
CA ARG A 61 -13.25 7.19 -15.34
C ARG A 61 -14.08 7.60 -16.56
N LYS A 62 -13.90 6.92 -17.70
CA LYS A 62 -14.64 7.19 -18.94
C LYS A 62 -16.12 6.81 -18.83
N TYR A 63 -16.44 5.93 -17.88
CA TYR A 63 -17.75 5.29 -17.73
C TYR A 63 -18.46 5.71 -16.43
N SER A 64 -17.77 6.42 -15.52
CA SER A 64 -18.35 6.90 -14.27
C SER A 64 -18.05 8.38 -14.05
N THR A 65 -19.12 9.19 -13.99
CA THR A 65 -19.04 10.63 -13.70
C THR A 65 -18.41 10.89 -12.33
N PHE A 66 -18.71 10.05 -11.34
CA PHE A 66 -18.14 10.16 -9.99
C PHE A 66 -16.62 10.00 -9.99
N ILE A 67 -16.12 8.93 -10.64
CA ILE A 67 -14.69 8.67 -10.77
C ILE A 67 -14.01 9.77 -11.59
N ASN A 68 -14.64 10.23 -12.68
CA ASN A 68 -14.12 11.33 -13.49
C ASN A 68 -14.01 12.63 -12.70
N ASN A 69 -15.01 12.97 -11.89
CA ASN A 69 -14.98 14.16 -11.06
C ASN A 69 -13.90 14.07 -9.97
N ALA A 70 -13.73 12.90 -9.37
CA ALA A 70 -12.65 12.63 -8.41
C ALA A 70 -11.28 12.82 -9.06
N PHE A 71 -11.07 12.24 -10.23
CA PHE A 71 -9.81 12.36 -10.99
C PHE A 71 -9.47 13.80 -11.34
N ASN A 72 -10.46 14.61 -11.73
CA ASN A 72 -10.25 16.00 -12.12
C ASN A 72 -10.15 16.96 -10.93
N GLY A 73 -10.73 16.62 -9.78
CA GLY A 73 -10.68 17.45 -8.57
C GLY A 73 -9.48 17.17 -7.67
N LEU A 74 -9.05 15.91 -7.59
CA LEU A 74 -7.88 15.48 -6.85
C LEU A 74 -6.63 15.55 -7.72
N LYS A 75 -5.47 15.79 -7.11
CA LYS A 75 -4.21 15.68 -7.85
C LYS A 75 -3.92 14.21 -8.10
N SER A 76 -3.57 13.85 -9.33
CA SER A 76 -3.15 12.49 -9.67
C SER A 76 -1.64 12.42 -9.74
N PHE A 77 -1.07 11.43 -9.07
CA PHE A 77 0.37 11.17 -9.08
C PHE A 77 0.57 9.69 -9.34
N LYS A 78 1.40 9.35 -10.32
CA LYS A 78 1.73 7.96 -10.67
C LYS A 78 2.53 7.23 -9.58
N TYR A 79 3.01 7.95 -8.58
CA TYR A 79 3.83 7.41 -7.51
C TYR A 79 3.22 7.74 -6.15
N TRP A 80 3.68 6.98 -5.17
CA TRP A 80 3.28 7.05 -3.79
C TRP A 80 3.79 8.34 -3.18
N ILE A 81 2.86 9.16 -2.71
CA ILE A 81 3.14 10.42 -2.04
C ILE A 81 2.71 10.29 -0.58
N GLN A 82 3.37 11.03 0.30
CA GLN A 82 3.04 11.05 1.72
C GLN A 82 1.51 11.04 1.96
N PRO A 83 0.95 10.04 2.68
CA PRO A 83 -0.50 9.85 2.83
C PRO A 83 -1.28 11.05 3.37
N SER A 84 -0.58 11.93 4.08
CA SER A 84 -1.13 13.21 4.55
C SER A 84 -1.49 14.19 3.43
N ILE A 85 -1.03 13.98 2.19
CA ILE A 85 -1.35 14.80 1.01
C ILE A 85 -2.49 14.14 0.23
N MET A 86 -3.68 14.74 0.31
CA MET A 86 -4.89 14.27 -0.40
C MET A 86 -4.68 14.27 -1.91
N ASN A 87 -4.92 13.12 -2.53
CA ASN A 87 -4.69 12.90 -3.95
C ASN A 87 -5.62 11.78 -4.48
N PHE A 88 -5.54 11.48 -5.78
CA PHE A 88 -6.42 10.48 -6.39
C PHE A 88 -6.24 9.08 -5.80
N ASN A 89 -5.03 8.71 -5.35
CA ASN A 89 -4.80 7.43 -4.63
C ASN A 89 -5.63 7.36 -3.36
N SER A 90 -5.81 8.49 -2.65
CA SER A 90 -6.68 8.55 -1.47
C SER A 90 -8.13 8.15 -1.77
N PHE A 91 -8.63 8.54 -2.95
CA PHE A 91 -9.93 8.13 -3.43
C PHE A 91 -9.95 6.66 -3.86
N THR A 92 -8.96 6.21 -4.63
CA THR A 92 -8.91 4.82 -5.10
C THR A 92 -8.74 3.81 -3.97
N SER A 93 -8.08 4.20 -2.88
CA SER A 93 -7.92 3.34 -1.70
C SER A 93 -9.24 3.00 -1.01
N VAL A 94 -10.29 3.81 -1.15
CA VAL A 94 -11.63 3.40 -0.68
C VAL A 94 -12.07 2.12 -1.39
N TYR A 95 -11.88 2.06 -2.71
CA TYR A 95 -12.18 0.87 -3.49
C TYR A 95 -11.25 -0.28 -3.13
N SER A 96 -9.95 -0.02 -2.87
CA SER A 96 -9.00 -1.06 -2.45
C SER A 96 -9.48 -1.75 -1.18
N ILE A 97 -9.85 -0.99 -0.15
CA ILE A 97 -10.33 -1.52 1.12
C ILE A 97 -11.63 -2.32 0.96
N ILE A 98 -12.56 -1.85 0.09
CA ILE A 98 -13.79 -2.58 -0.23
C ILE A 98 -13.48 -3.92 -0.90
N VAL A 99 -12.58 -3.92 -1.90
CA VAL A 99 -12.15 -5.13 -2.60
C VAL A 99 -11.48 -6.11 -1.64
N TYR A 100 -10.62 -5.62 -0.73
CA TYR A 100 -9.96 -6.45 0.27
C TYR A 100 -10.97 -7.14 1.18
N SER A 101 -11.96 -6.39 1.68
CA SER A 101 -13.05 -6.94 2.49
C SER A 101 -13.81 -8.05 1.76
N CYS A 102 -14.18 -7.83 0.50
CA CYS A 102 -14.87 -8.83 -0.31
C CYS A 102 -14.02 -10.07 -0.59
N ILE A 103 -12.74 -9.90 -0.92
CA ILE A 103 -11.79 -11.01 -1.15
C ILE A 103 -11.67 -11.89 0.10
N ILE A 104 -11.58 -11.27 1.28
CA ILE A 104 -11.57 -11.99 2.55
C ILE A 104 -12.89 -12.74 2.76
N ALA A 105 -14.02 -12.08 2.52
CA ALA A 105 -15.32 -12.69 2.72
C ALA A 105 -15.52 -13.92 1.81
N TYR A 106 -15.06 -13.85 0.56
CA TYR A 106 -15.11 -14.97 -0.38
C TYR A 106 -13.98 -16.00 -0.22
N GLY A 107 -12.84 -15.62 0.40
CA GLY A 107 -11.63 -16.44 0.47
C GLY A 107 -10.95 -16.68 -0.88
N ARG A 108 -11.25 -15.84 -1.88
CA ARG A 108 -10.67 -15.89 -3.23
C ARG A 108 -10.63 -14.51 -3.86
N MET A 109 -9.87 -14.38 -4.95
CA MET A 109 -9.94 -13.19 -5.80
C MET A 109 -11.35 -13.00 -6.37
N LEU A 110 -11.71 -11.74 -6.58
CA LEU A 110 -12.95 -11.36 -7.24
C LEU A 110 -12.89 -11.68 -8.74
N SER A 111 -14.02 -12.05 -9.31
CA SER A 111 -14.21 -12.07 -10.76
C SER A 111 -14.28 -10.65 -11.31
N ASN A 112 -14.15 -10.50 -12.63
CA ASN A 112 -14.29 -9.20 -13.28
C ASN A 112 -15.69 -8.60 -13.03
N ASP A 113 -16.74 -9.42 -13.07
CA ASP A 113 -18.12 -8.97 -12.87
C ASP A 113 -18.35 -8.49 -11.43
N GLU A 114 -17.77 -9.17 -10.44
CA GLU A 114 -17.80 -8.77 -9.04
C GLU A 114 -17.03 -7.45 -8.82
N LEU A 115 -15.88 -7.30 -9.48
CA LEU A 115 -15.11 -6.07 -9.43
C LEU A 115 -15.86 -4.91 -10.09
N GLU A 116 -16.47 -5.12 -11.25
CA GLU A 116 -17.31 -4.12 -11.92
C GLU A 116 -18.50 -3.71 -11.05
N SER A 117 -19.14 -4.67 -10.37
CA SER A 117 -20.23 -4.41 -9.42
C SER A 117 -19.79 -3.45 -8.31
N ILE A 118 -18.58 -3.63 -7.76
CA ILE A 118 -17.99 -2.69 -6.79
C ILE A 118 -17.76 -1.31 -7.41
N ILE A 119 -17.11 -1.26 -8.58
CA ILE A 119 -16.70 -0.02 -9.25
C ILE A 119 -17.89 0.90 -9.55
N PHE A 120 -18.98 0.31 -10.04
CA PHE A 120 -20.17 1.03 -10.48
C PHE A 120 -21.29 1.09 -9.45
N SER A 121 -21.07 0.54 -8.25
CA SER A 121 -22.02 0.68 -7.14
C SER A 121 -22.09 2.11 -6.60
N ASP A 122 -23.24 2.45 -6.03
CA ASP A 122 -23.44 3.70 -5.27
C ASP A 122 -22.76 3.67 -3.89
N PHE A 123 -22.28 2.51 -3.44
CA PHE A 123 -21.78 2.31 -2.08
C PHE A 123 -20.59 3.23 -1.74
N PRO A 124 -19.52 3.35 -2.56
CA PRO A 124 -18.45 4.33 -2.33
C PRO A 124 -18.94 5.77 -2.25
N ILE A 125 -19.96 6.14 -3.05
CA ILE A 125 -20.50 7.50 -3.07
C ILE A 125 -21.28 7.78 -1.77
N LYS A 126 -22.08 6.80 -1.30
CA LYS A 126 -22.79 6.88 -0.02
C LYS A 126 -21.80 7.03 1.14
N LEU A 127 -20.70 6.28 1.13
CA LEU A 127 -19.60 6.41 2.10
C LEU A 127 -18.93 7.78 2.07
N THR A 128 -18.83 8.45 0.91
CA THR A 128 -18.29 9.82 0.82
C THR A 128 -19.21 10.86 1.46
N LEU A 129 -20.53 10.64 1.45
CA LEU A 129 -21.53 11.66 1.76
C LEU A 129 -22.14 11.54 3.17
N VAL A 130 -22.48 10.33 3.60
CA VAL A 130 -23.16 10.07 4.88
C VAL A 130 -22.50 8.88 5.55
N MET A 131 -21.29 9.12 6.05
CA MET A 131 -20.39 8.10 6.62
C MET A 131 -21.01 7.34 7.81
N ASP A 132 -21.90 7.99 8.58
CA ASP A 132 -22.52 7.43 9.79
C ASP A 132 -23.91 6.79 9.55
N ASP A 133 -24.55 7.03 8.39
CA ASP A 133 -25.94 6.59 8.11
C ASP A 133 -26.20 6.34 6.61
N PHE A 134 -25.23 5.71 5.94
CA PHE A 134 -25.24 5.51 4.49
C PHE A 134 -26.42 4.65 3.98
N TYR A 135 -27.13 3.96 4.86
CA TYR A 135 -28.33 3.17 4.57
C TYR A 135 -29.54 4.00 4.18
N ASN A 136 -29.64 5.23 4.70
CA ASN A 136 -30.84 6.04 4.57
C ASN A 136 -30.84 6.94 3.31
N ILE A 137 -29.81 6.86 2.47
CA ILE A 137 -29.76 7.60 1.21
C ILE A 137 -30.34 6.75 0.08
N ASN A 138 -31.54 7.13 -0.36
CA ASN A 138 -32.15 6.57 -1.58
C ASN A 138 -31.70 7.31 -2.85
N ASN A 139 -31.36 8.60 -2.75
CA ASN A 139 -30.91 9.42 -3.88
C ASN A 139 -29.53 10.01 -3.58
N VAL A 140 -28.50 9.47 -4.23
CA VAL A 140 -27.13 9.93 -4.05
C VAL A 140 -26.89 11.18 -4.90
N PRO A 141 -26.57 12.35 -4.28
CA PRO A 141 -26.27 13.55 -5.04
C PRO A 141 -25.00 13.38 -5.88
N LEU A 142 -25.02 13.98 -7.07
CA LEU A 142 -23.87 14.03 -7.97
C LEU A 142 -22.76 14.89 -7.36
N LEU A 143 -21.69 14.25 -6.91
CA LEU A 143 -20.50 14.92 -6.43
C LEU A 143 -19.66 15.43 -7.61
N ASP A 144 -19.47 16.75 -7.67
CA ASP A 144 -18.73 17.40 -8.74
C ASP A 144 -17.22 17.53 -8.45
N LYS A 145 -16.47 18.00 -9.43
CA LYS A 145 -15.03 18.23 -9.30
C LYS A 145 -14.68 19.23 -8.18
N ASP A 146 -15.56 20.19 -7.88
CA ASP A 146 -15.27 21.27 -6.93
C ASP A 146 -15.43 20.78 -5.49
N PHE A 147 -16.31 19.82 -5.23
CA PHE A 147 -16.31 19.03 -4.00
C PHE A 147 -14.94 18.38 -3.76
N PHE A 148 -14.42 17.65 -4.75
CA PHE A 148 -13.13 16.96 -4.63
C PHE A 148 -11.94 17.92 -4.46
N ARG A 149 -11.97 19.08 -5.13
CA ARG A 149 -10.99 20.15 -4.88
C ARG A 149 -11.09 20.70 -3.48
N THR A 150 -12.31 20.86 -2.97
CA THR A 150 -12.54 21.39 -1.63
C THR A 150 -11.94 20.46 -0.60
N ILE A 151 -12.28 19.17 -0.60
CA ILE A 151 -11.70 18.22 0.36
C ILE A 151 -10.18 18.17 0.24
N ARG A 152 -9.62 18.18 -0.99
CA ARG A 152 -8.16 18.18 -1.21
C ARG A 152 -7.45 19.32 -0.49
N ASP A 153 -8.04 20.50 -0.52
CA ASP A 153 -7.42 21.73 -0.03
C ASP A 153 -7.62 21.92 1.49
N VAL A 154 -8.45 21.08 2.15
CA VAL A 154 -8.59 21.08 3.62
C VAL A 154 -7.30 20.57 4.27
N LYS A 155 -6.71 21.42 5.11
CA LYS A 155 -5.48 21.11 5.84
C LYS A 155 -5.79 20.43 7.17
N LEU A 156 -4.89 19.53 7.59
CA LEU A 156 -4.92 18.96 8.94
C LEU A 156 -4.39 19.99 9.94
N ASP A 157 -5.04 20.07 11.10
CA ASP A 157 -4.50 20.79 12.24
C ASP A 157 -3.28 20.04 12.84
N LYS A 158 -2.63 20.64 13.85
CA LYS A 158 -1.43 20.05 14.46
C LYS A 158 -1.70 18.76 15.23
N SER A 159 -2.86 18.64 15.88
CA SER A 159 -3.22 17.49 16.70
C SER A 159 -3.68 16.31 15.83
N ALA A 160 -4.47 16.59 14.80
CA ALA A 160 -4.84 15.66 13.73
C ALA A 160 -3.61 15.03 13.08
N LYS A 161 -2.61 15.85 12.70
CA LYS A 161 -1.33 15.33 12.15
C LYS A 161 -0.59 14.42 13.12
N LYS A 162 -0.64 14.71 14.42
CA LYS A 162 0.03 13.87 15.43
C LYS A 162 -0.66 12.53 15.56
N LEU A 163 -1.99 12.51 15.69
CA LEU A 163 -2.74 11.27 15.81
C LEU A 163 -2.61 10.41 14.55
N ASP A 164 -2.80 10.99 13.35
CA ASP A 164 -2.69 10.27 12.08
C ASP A 164 -1.30 9.64 11.90
N LYS A 165 -0.25 10.44 12.17
CA LYS A 165 1.13 9.94 12.14
C LYS A 165 1.34 8.83 13.16
N PHE A 166 0.77 8.96 14.36
CA PHE A 166 0.91 7.99 15.44
C PHE A 166 0.24 6.67 15.07
N ILE A 167 -0.98 6.69 14.53
CA ILE A 167 -1.67 5.48 14.10
C ILE A 167 -0.87 4.76 13.01
N TYR A 168 -0.48 5.50 11.97
CA TYR A 168 0.25 4.93 10.84
C TYR A 168 1.63 4.38 11.24
N HIS A 169 2.47 5.14 11.93
CA HIS A 169 3.83 4.68 12.28
C HIS A 169 3.86 3.76 13.51
N GLY A 170 2.95 3.97 14.45
CA GLY A 170 2.91 3.21 15.70
C GLY A 170 2.29 1.83 15.52
N PHE A 171 1.35 1.67 14.59
CA PHE A 171 0.69 0.39 14.38
C PHE A 171 0.91 -0.15 12.98
N LEU A 172 0.43 0.54 11.94
CA LEU A 172 0.36 -0.07 10.61
C LEU A 172 1.74 -0.29 9.96
N LEU A 173 2.66 0.66 10.05
CA LEU A 173 3.99 0.51 9.46
C LEU A 173 4.77 -0.62 10.14
N ASN A 174 4.52 -0.87 11.43
CA ASN A 174 5.13 -1.98 12.16
C ASN A 174 4.55 -3.35 11.74
N LEU A 175 3.39 -3.37 11.08
CA LEU A 175 2.82 -4.58 10.47
C LEU A 175 3.42 -4.91 9.10
N ALA A 176 4.12 -3.98 8.46
CA ALA A 176 4.78 -4.26 7.19
C ALA A 176 6.13 -4.95 7.45
N GLU A 177 6.28 -6.20 7.05
CA GLU A 177 7.62 -6.81 6.99
C GLU A 177 8.50 -6.11 5.93
N PRO A 178 9.84 -6.19 6.04
CA PRO A 178 10.75 -5.65 5.02
C PRO A 178 10.61 -6.43 3.69
N GLY A 179 9.71 -5.96 2.83
CA GLY A 179 9.42 -6.49 1.50
C GLY A 179 8.38 -5.60 0.84
N ASN A 180 8.61 -5.17 -0.41
CA ASN A 180 7.89 -4.06 -1.05
C ASN A 180 6.35 -4.20 -1.05
N HIS A 181 5.82 -5.43 -1.13
CA HIS A 181 4.37 -5.67 -1.25
C HIS A 181 3.59 -5.37 0.05
N TYR A 182 4.21 -5.59 1.22
CA TYR A 182 3.57 -5.32 2.52
C TYR A 182 3.32 -3.84 2.76
N VAL A 183 4.28 -3.01 2.33
CA VAL A 183 4.17 -1.55 2.41
C VAL A 183 3.01 -1.06 1.56
N ALA A 184 2.70 -1.78 0.46
CA ALA A 184 1.66 -1.35 -0.45
C ALA A 184 0.28 -1.37 0.22
N VAL A 185 -0.14 -2.53 0.70
CA VAL A 185 -1.42 -2.70 1.39
C VAL A 185 -1.56 -1.73 2.56
N VAL A 186 -0.51 -1.57 3.38
CA VAL A 186 -0.52 -0.66 4.55
C VAL A 186 -0.85 0.79 4.20
N VAL A 187 -0.30 1.30 3.10
CA VAL A 187 -0.53 2.69 2.70
C VAL A 187 -1.94 2.90 2.18
N GLU A 188 -2.57 1.90 1.56
CA GLU A 188 -3.98 1.98 1.13
C GLU A 188 -4.90 2.28 2.32
N PHE A 189 -4.66 1.67 3.49
CA PHE A 189 -5.39 2.00 4.71
C PHE A 189 -5.21 3.46 5.12
N SER A 190 -3.97 3.96 5.08
CA SER A 190 -3.69 5.36 5.43
C SER A 190 -4.32 6.35 4.44
N TYR A 191 -4.27 6.05 3.15
CA TYR A 191 -4.90 6.84 2.10
C TYR A 191 -6.43 6.86 2.22
N CYS A 192 -7.04 5.70 2.50
CA CYS A 192 -8.47 5.56 2.73
C CYS A 192 -8.91 6.37 3.98
N ALA A 193 -8.22 6.22 5.11
CA ALA A 193 -8.50 6.98 6.33
C ALA A 193 -8.33 8.49 6.10
N SER A 194 -7.28 8.91 5.38
CA SER A 194 -7.02 10.30 5.00
C SER A 194 -8.14 10.89 4.13
N TYR A 195 -8.75 10.08 3.27
CA TYR A 195 -9.91 10.45 2.45
C TYR A 195 -11.16 10.66 3.31
N PHE A 196 -11.53 9.67 4.13
CA PHE A 196 -12.71 9.78 4.98
C PHE A 196 -12.58 10.90 6.02
N SER A 197 -11.41 11.10 6.61
CA SER A 197 -11.18 12.19 7.57
C SER A 197 -11.50 13.57 6.96
N ARG A 198 -11.22 13.77 5.66
CA ARG A 198 -11.54 15.02 4.97
C ARG A 198 -13.01 15.11 4.57
N CYS A 199 -13.63 13.98 4.27
CA CYS A 199 -15.08 13.91 4.08
C CYS A 199 -15.81 14.28 5.39
N TYR A 200 -15.35 13.77 6.54
CA TYR A 200 -15.87 14.15 7.86
C TYR A 200 -15.72 15.64 8.13
N ALA A 201 -14.50 16.17 7.95
CA ALA A 201 -14.24 17.60 8.13
C ALA A 201 -15.15 18.47 7.22
N TYR A 202 -15.35 18.06 5.97
CA TYR A 202 -16.25 18.74 5.03
C TYR A 202 -17.71 18.68 5.49
N SER A 203 -18.22 17.49 5.86
CA SER A 203 -19.60 17.30 6.31
C SER A 203 -19.94 18.13 7.56
N ARG A 204 -18.97 18.26 8.48
CA ARG A 204 -19.05 19.05 9.71
C ARG A 204 -18.80 20.54 9.47
N LYS A 205 -18.48 20.94 8.23
CA LYS A 205 -18.15 22.31 7.83
C LYS A 205 -16.93 22.87 8.59
N ASN A 206 -16.00 21.99 8.96
CA ASN A 206 -14.76 22.36 9.61
C ASN A 206 -13.80 23.03 8.61
N LYS A 207 -13.09 24.07 9.06
CA LYS A 207 -12.04 24.73 8.24
C LYS A 207 -10.76 23.91 8.12
N PHE A 208 -10.55 22.99 9.06
CA PHE A 208 -9.39 22.11 9.16
C PHE A 208 -9.86 20.71 9.53
N VAL A 209 -9.12 19.68 9.13
CA VAL A 209 -9.33 18.34 9.67
C VAL A 209 -8.90 18.32 11.13
N THR A 210 -9.84 18.02 12.01
CA THR A 210 -9.64 17.93 13.46
C THR A 210 -9.16 16.54 13.87
N ILE A 211 -8.73 16.40 15.13
CA ILE A 211 -8.32 15.11 15.67
C ILE A 211 -9.47 14.08 15.68
N ASN A 212 -10.72 14.51 15.92
CA ASN A 212 -11.90 13.64 15.87
C ASN A 212 -12.17 13.16 14.44
N ASP A 213 -12.02 14.05 13.45
CA ASP A 213 -12.20 13.68 12.03
C ASP A 213 -11.19 12.60 11.61
N ILE A 214 -9.94 12.65 12.12
CA ILE A 214 -8.94 11.59 11.92
C ILE A 214 -9.39 10.28 12.56
N ALA A 215 -9.85 10.32 13.80
CA ALA A 215 -10.30 9.12 14.51
C ALA A 215 -11.46 8.44 13.76
N ASP A 216 -12.46 9.22 13.35
CA ASP A 216 -13.63 8.71 12.63
C ASP A 216 -13.27 8.16 11.24
N GLY A 217 -12.33 8.81 10.54
CA GLY A 217 -11.79 8.32 9.28
C GLY A 217 -11.11 6.96 9.41
N TRP A 218 -10.28 6.78 10.44
CA TRP A 218 -9.63 5.49 10.74
C TRP A 218 -10.63 4.41 11.17
N ILE A 219 -11.59 4.76 12.03
CA ILE A 219 -12.66 3.85 12.48
C ILE A 219 -13.43 3.30 11.28
N LEU A 220 -13.85 4.18 10.35
CA LEU A 220 -14.59 3.75 9.17
C LEU A 220 -13.74 2.83 8.27
N THR A 221 -12.49 3.18 8.02
CA THR A 221 -11.57 2.35 7.23
C THR A 221 -11.44 0.94 7.82
N PHE A 222 -11.22 0.83 9.14
CA PHE A 222 -11.12 -0.49 9.78
C PHE A 222 -12.45 -1.25 9.76
N LYS A 223 -13.59 -0.58 9.99
CA LYS A 223 -14.91 -1.21 9.92
C LYS A 223 -15.21 -1.75 8.53
N LEU A 224 -14.85 -1.03 7.46
CA LEU A 224 -15.04 -1.50 6.08
C LEU A 224 -14.24 -2.76 5.81
N PHE A 225 -13.01 -2.82 6.31
CA PHE A 225 -12.14 -3.98 6.14
C PHE A 225 -12.58 -5.20 6.97
N LEU A 226 -12.93 -4.98 8.24
CA LEU A 226 -13.17 -6.06 9.19
C LEU A 226 -14.55 -6.73 9.03
N ASN A 227 -15.55 -5.97 8.57
CA ASN A 227 -16.91 -6.44 8.38
C ASN A 227 -17.15 -6.95 6.95
N ASP A 228 -18.09 -7.89 6.81
CA ASP A 228 -18.58 -8.29 5.49
C ASP A 228 -19.51 -7.21 4.92
N ILE A 229 -19.08 -6.59 3.83
CA ILE A 229 -19.79 -5.49 3.17
C ILE A 229 -20.53 -5.93 1.90
N ARG A 230 -20.48 -7.22 1.52
CA ARG A 230 -21.10 -7.72 0.27
C ARG A 230 -22.59 -7.42 0.21
N GLY A 231 -23.28 -7.46 1.35
CA GLY A 231 -24.71 -7.14 1.45
C GLY A 231 -25.07 -5.69 1.12
N TYR A 232 -24.09 -4.80 0.94
CA TYR A 232 -24.31 -3.40 0.60
C TYR A 232 -24.01 -3.07 -0.87
N ILE A 233 -23.60 -4.07 -1.66
CA ILE A 233 -23.17 -3.90 -3.05
C ILE A 233 -24.00 -4.86 -3.91
N ASP A 234 -24.89 -4.31 -4.73
CA ASP A 234 -25.69 -5.09 -5.66
C ASP A 234 -24.78 -5.86 -6.63
N GLY A 235 -25.13 -7.13 -6.87
CA GLY A 235 -24.32 -8.03 -7.69
C GLY A 235 -23.30 -8.87 -6.92
N LEU A 236 -23.14 -8.65 -5.60
CA LEU A 236 -22.35 -9.53 -4.73
C LEU A 236 -23.25 -10.47 -3.92
N GLU A 237 -22.86 -11.75 -3.82
CA GLU A 237 -23.58 -12.74 -3.05
C GLU A 237 -23.27 -12.62 -1.55
N SER A 238 -24.22 -12.12 -0.77
CA SER A 238 -24.12 -12.03 0.70
C SER A 238 -24.50 -13.33 1.43
N ASN A 239 -25.21 -14.24 0.76
CA ASN A 239 -25.71 -15.49 1.36
C ASN A 239 -24.68 -16.63 1.32
N SER A 240 -23.58 -16.45 0.61
CA SER A 240 -22.49 -17.42 0.55
C SER A 240 -21.68 -17.33 1.85
N PRO A 241 -21.55 -18.43 2.63
CA PRO A 241 -20.88 -18.40 3.93
C PRO A 241 -19.47 -17.87 3.78
N CYS A 242 -19.06 -16.96 4.68
CA CYS A 242 -17.73 -16.40 4.65
C CYS A 242 -16.68 -17.51 4.67
N ALA A 243 -15.64 -17.36 3.86
CA ALA A 243 -14.55 -18.31 3.86
C ALA A 243 -13.91 -18.42 5.24
N ILE A 244 -13.63 -19.65 5.65
CA ILE A 244 -12.81 -19.92 6.84
C ILE A 244 -11.37 -19.69 6.41
N VAL A 245 -10.81 -18.53 6.76
CA VAL A 245 -9.38 -18.27 6.59
C VAL A 245 -8.62 -19.20 7.56
N PRO A 246 -7.62 -19.97 7.10
CA PRO A 246 -6.88 -20.87 7.97
C PRO A 246 -6.23 -20.09 9.10
N SER A 247 -6.41 -20.55 10.35
CA SER A 247 -5.85 -19.83 11.50
C SER A 247 -4.34 -19.65 11.40
N LEU A 248 -3.80 -18.53 11.87
CA LEU A 248 -2.36 -18.24 11.98
C LEU A 248 -1.63 -19.34 12.77
N LYS A 249 -2.34 -20.02 13.70
CA LYS A 249 -1.82 -21.18 14.43
C LYS A 249 -1.66 -22.46 13.59
N SER A 250 -2.28 -22.50 12.40
CA SER A 250 -2.26 -23.64 11.48
C SER A 250 -1.18 -23.53 10.39
N HIS A 251 -0.54 -22.36 10.26
CA HIS A 251 0.79 -22.28 9.67
C HIS A 251 1.76 -22.98 10.62
N LYS A 252 1.77 -24.32 10.55
CA LYS A 252 2.87 -25.14 11.02
C LYS A 252 4.13 -24.41 10.59
N LYS A 253 4.98 -24.06 11.55
CA LYS A 253 6.41 -23.86 11.32
C LYS A 253 6.79 -24.89 10.27
N ILE A 254 6.98 -24.44 9.02
CA ILE A 254 7.82 -25.18 8.11
C ILE A 254 9.12 -25.18 8.89
N LYS A 255 9.41 -26.31 9.53
CA LYS A 255 10.79 -26.63 9.87
C LYS A 255 11.45 -26.58 8.51
N VAL A 256 12.03 -25.43 8.18
CA VAL A 256 13.24 -25.41 7.40
C VAL A 256 14.09 -26.40 8.17
N GLU A 257 14.23 -27.60 7.61
CA GLU A 257 15.27 -28.50 8.08
C GLU A 257 16.50 -27.61 8.16
N GLU A 258 17.06 -27.49 9.36
CA GLU A 258 18.39 -26.93 9.51
C GLU A 258 19.28 -27.84 8.67
N GLU A 259 19.37 -27.55 7.37
CA GLU A 259 20.41 -28.05 6.50
C GLU A 259 21.67 -27.56 7.18
N ASN A 260 22.28 -28.53 7.87
CA ASN A 260 23.60 -28.54 8.44
C ASN A 260 24.29 -27.19 8.38
N ASN A 261 24.57 -26.63 9.56
CA ASN A 261 25.60 -25.61 9.82
C ASN A 261 26.91 -25.98 9.10
N GLY A 262 26.95 -25.76 7.80
CA GLY A 262 28.13 -25.77 6.96
C GLY A 262 28.73 -24.41 7.18
N SER A 263 29.85 -24.37 7.89
CA SER A 263 30.67 -23.18 8.15
C SER A 263 30.52 -22.19 6.99
N PHE A 264 29.92 -21.03 7.25
CA PHE A 264 29.81 -19.95 6.27
C PHE A 264 31.21 -19.67 5.73
N ASN A 265 31.47 -20.13 4.51
CA ASN A 265 32.78 -20.04 3.92
C ASN A 265 32.94 -18.58 3.48
N ILE A 266 33.61 -17.77 4.30
CA ILE A 266 33.83 -16.31 4.12
C ILE A 266 34.24 -15.98 2.68
N LYS A 267 34.92 -16.90 1.99
CA LYS A 267 35.26 -16.82 0.56
C LYS A 267 34.04 -16.65 -0.37
N LYS A 268 32.91 -17.31 -0.09
CA LYS A 268 31.65 -17.18 -0.86
C LYS A 268 31.01 -15.81 -0.67
N ILE A 269 30.99 -15.29 0.57
CA ILE A 269 30.46 -13.95 0.86
C ILE A 269 31.31 -12.88 0.18
N ILE A 270 32.64 -13.00 0.26
CA ILE A 270 33.58 -12.10 -0.41
C ILE A 270 33.40 -12.15 -1.94
N ALA A 271 33.20 -13.34 -2.52
CA ALA A 271 32.96 -13.50 -3.96
C ALA A 271 31.63 -12.86 -4.42
N ILE A 272 30.56 -13.00 -3.63
CA ILE A 272 29.28 -12.33 -3.91
C ILE A 272 29.45 -10.82 -3.85
N PHE A 273 30.08 -10.31 -2.80
CA PHE A 273 30.30 -8.87 -2.62
C PHE A 273 31.17 -8.26 -3.73
N LEU A 274 32.25 -8.95 -4.11
CA LEU A 274 33.09 -8.56 -5.25
C LEU A 274 32.33 -8.59 -6.58
N SER A 275 31.41 -9.53 -6.76
CA SER A 275 30.60 -9.64 -7.98
C SER A 275 29.64 -8.45 -8.11
N ILE A 276 28.98 -8.07 -7.02
CA ILE A 276 28.12 -6.88 -6.98
C ILE A 276 28.94 -5.63 -7.29
N LEU A 277 30.08 -5.44 -6.64
CA LEU A 277 30.96 -4.29 -6.89
C LEU A 277 31.46 -4.22 -8.33
N PHE A 278 31.80 -5.37 -8.93
CA PHE A 278 32.21 -5.43 -10.33
C PHE A 278 31.10 -5.03 -11.30
N PHE A 279 29.87 -5.53 -11.09
CA PHE A 279 28.73 -5.14 -11.93
C PHE A 279 28.38 -3.66 -11.78
N CYS A 280 28.46 -3.10 -10.57
CA CYS A 280 28.28 -1.66 -10.36
C CYS A 280 29.36 -0.84 -11.09
N PHE A 281 30.63 -1.26 -11.02
CA PHE A 281 31.72 -0.60 -11.75
C PHE A 281 31.55 -0.71 -13.27
N LEU A 282 31.11 -1.87 -13.77
CA LEU A 282 30.91 -2.09 -15.20
C LEU A 282 29.77 -1.23 -15.75
N ILE A 283 28.70 -1.02 -14.97
CA ILE A 283 27.61 -0.09 -15.32
C ILE A 283 28.15 1.35 -15.43
N LEU A 284 28.92 1.81 -14.44
CA LEU A 284 29.51 3.16 -14.46
C LEU A 284 30.47 3.37 -15.64
N VAL A 285 31.32 2.40 -15.94
CA VAL A 285 32.25 2.47 -17.07
C VAL A 285 31.52 2.46 -18.40
N VAL A 286 30.44 1.68 -18.53
CA VAL A 286 29.60 1.68 -19.74
C VAL A 286 28.89 3.03 -19.91
N GLU A 287 28.42 3.63 -18.82
CA GLU A 287 27.79 4.94 -18.83
C GLU A 287 28.79 6.04 -19.25
N ASP A 288 29.98 6.06 -18.66
CA ASP A 288 31.05 7.01 -18.98
C ASP A 288 31.61 6.84 -20.41
N ILE A 289 31.83 5.60 -20.86
CA ILE A 289 32.27 5.31 -22.24
C ILE A 289 31.18 5.72 -23.24
N SER A 290 29.91 5.45 -22.93
CA SER A 290 28.79 5.88 -23.76
C SER A 290 28.75 7.40 -23.84
N TYR A 291 28.93 8.09 -22.71
CA TYR A 291 28.95 9.55 -22.64
C TYR A 291 30.12 10.17 -23.44
N ILE A 292 31.32 9.59 -23.34
CA ILE A 292 32.51 10.05 -24.08
C ILE A 292 32.37 9.79 -25.60
N LEU A 293 31.80 8.65 -25.99
CA LEU A 293 31.69 8.26 -27.40
C LEU A 293 30.52 8.93 -28.14
N THR A 294 29.42 9.25 -27.46
CA THR A 294 28.27 9.88 -28.11
C THR A 294 28.28 11.40 -28.01
N GLY A 295 29.01 11.99 -27.05
CA GLY A 295 28.77 13.37 -26.66
C GLY A 295 27.31 13.58 -26.25
N SER A 296 26.95 14.78 -25.81
CA SER A 296 25.60 15.10 -25.33
C SER A 296 24.51 15.12 -26.42
N TYR A 297 24.73 14.51 -27.58
CA TYR A 297 23.73 14.41 -28.65
C TYR A 297 23.79 13.04 -29.35
N TYR A 298 22.61 12.40 -29.40
CA TYR A 298 22.25 11.29 -30.27
C TYR A 298 22.96 11.37 -31.64
N TYR A 299 24.02 10.58 -31.84
CA TYR A 299 24.53 10.26 -33.17
C TYR A 299 24.60 8.74 -33.33
N SER A 300 24.03 8.27 -34.45
CA SER A 300 24.02 6.87 -34.86
C SER A 300 25.45 6.39 -35.17
N GLY A 301 26.15 5.90 -34.16
CA GLY A 301 27.48 5.33 -34.30
C GLY A 301 27.47 4.01 -35.07
N ALA A 302 28.35 3.90 -36.06
CA ALA A 302 28.57 2.76 -36.94
C ALA A 302 28.75 1.42 -36.18
N PRO A 303 28.47 0.26 -36.82
CA PRO A 303 28.51 -1.06 -36.18
C PRO A 303 29.82 -1.36 -35.45
N THR A 304 30.95 -0.83 -35.93
CA THR A 304 32.30 -1.08 -35.43
C THR A 304 32.55 -0.59 -34.01
N THR A 305 31.98 0.55 -33.58
CA THR A 305 32.12 1.03 -32.19
C THR A 305 31.32 0.21 -31.20
N ARG A 306 30.17 -0.34 -31.61
CA ARG A 306 29.38 -1.25 -30.77
C ARG A 306 30.11 -2.57 -30.51
N TYR A 307 30.79 -3.12 -31.53
CA TYR A 307 31.60 -4.33 -31.36
C TYR A 307 32.84 -4.10 -30.47
N ALA A 308 33.45 -2.91 -30.51
CA ALA A 308 34.56 -2.57 -29.62
C ALA A 308 34.14 -2.49 -28.14
N ILE A 309 32.99 -1.86 -27.85
CA ILE A 309 32.41 -1.79 -26.50
C ILE A 309 32.04 -3.20 -26.00
N PHE A 310 31.36 -3.99 -26.83
CA PHE A 310 31.02 -5.38 -26.48
C PHE A 310 32.27 -6.24 -26.24
N GLY A 311 33.31 -6.08 -27.07
CA GLY A 311 34.59 -6.78 -26.89
C GLY A 311 35.29 -6.42 -25.59
N PHE A 312 35.29 -5.13 -25.22
CA PHE A 312 35.88 -4.66 -23.96
C PHE A 312 35.10 -5.17 -22.73
N ILE A 313 33.77 -5.16 -22.78
CA ILE A 313 32.91 -5.70 -21.72
C ILE A 313 33.13 -7.21 -21.55
N LEU A 314 33.16 -7.97 -22.65
CA LEU A 314 33.38 -9.41 -22.61
C LEU A 314 34.77 -9.75 -22.05
N PHE A 315 35.80 -8.97 -22.41
CA PHE A 315 37.15 -9.15 -21.89
C PHE A 315 37.23 -8.89 -20.37
N LEU A 316 36.67 -7.77 -19.89
CA LEU A 316 36.63 -7.46 -18.45
C LEU A 316 35.84 -8.50 -17.66
N THR A 317 34.69 -8.93 -18.19
CA THR A 317 33.85 -9.96 -17.55
C THR A 317 34.57 -11.30 -17.48
N SER A 318 35.31 -11.67 -18.52
CA SER A 318 36.14 -12.89 -18.54
C SER A 318 37.29 -12.84 -17.53
N MET A 319 38.00 -11.72 -17.44
CA MET A 319 39.05 -11.52 -16.43
C MET A 319 38.49 -11.60 -15.00
N PHE A 320 37.34 -10.95 -14.75
CA PHE A 320 36.69 -10.97 -13.46
C PHE A 320 36.19 -12.37 -13.07
N TYR A 321 35.59 -13.09 -14.02
CA TYR A 321 35.19 -14.48 -13.80
C TYR A 321 36.37 -15.38 -13.44
N SER A 322 37.53 -15.21 -14.10
CA SER A 322 38.76 -15.91 -13.75
C SER A 322 39.25 -15.57 -12.33
N LEU A 323 39.11 -14.31 -11.91
CA LEU A 323 39.49 -13.83 -10.58
C LEU A 323 38.57 -14.39 -9.49
N VAL A 324 37.25 -14.37 -9.72
CA VAL A 324 36.25 -14.98 -8.82
C VAL A 324 36.44 -16.49 -8.72
N LYS A 325 36.72 -17.17 -9.84
CA LYS A 325 37.04 -18.61 -9.87
C LYS A 325 38.30 -18.93 -9.04
N ASN A 326 39.32 -18.08 -9.09
CA ASN A 326 40.54 -18.23 -8.28
C ASN A 326 40.32 -17.95 -6.78
N ILE A 327 39.41 -17.03 -6.42
CA ILE A 327 39.02 -16.77 -5.03
C ILE A 327 38.19 -17.92 -4.46
N LEU A 328 37.29 -18.47 -5.30
CA LEU A 328 36.38 -19.55 -4.94
C LEU A 328 36.98 -20.94 -5.00
N LYS A 329 38.27 -21.10 -5.33
CA LYS A 329 39.02 -22.37 -5.45
C LYS A 329 38.25 -23.57 -4.86
N PHE A 330 37.61 -24.34 -5.74
CA PHE A 330 37.44 -25.77 -5.51
C PHE A 330 38.79 -26.40 -5.25
#